data_AF-A0A927HFX5-F1
#
_entry.id   AF-A0A927HFX5-F1
#
_cell.length_a   1.000
_cell.length_b   1.000
_cell.length_c   1.000
_cell.angle_alpha   90.00
_cell.angle_beta   90.00
_cell.angle_gamma   90.00
#
_symmetry.space_group_name_H-M   'P 1'
#
loop_
_entity.id
_entity.type
_entity.pdbx_description
1 polymer ?
#
loop_
_entity_poly.entity_id
_entity_poly.type
_entity_poly.pdbx_seq_one_letter_code
_entity_poly.pdbx_strand_id
1 'polypeptide(L)'
;MISEPIVLILGSAPGVLACRDWPRAPFDQIVAINNAWAVRPDWDVLIHPEDFARDRMPGKISARQTVVKAGDYVPAQNRYGGFVFAGGTMAFTAAYWALDALRPRVLAFLGCDMVYAATGKTHFYGTGSADPLREDVTLRDLGAKSARLAMMAAAQGCQCVNLSDAAQTALLFPKAAVADLGRVQGVAVDRPSYDALRQAETALGYDTPDGRYWKREDQYDPAMLADIDARWRRLYAAACAKR
;
A
#
# COMPACT_ATOMS: atom_id res chain seq x y z
N MET A 1 21.81 14.78 -11.24
CA MET A 1 21.07 14.03 -10.22
C MET A 1 19.85 13.46 -10.90
N ILE A 2 19.72 12.13 -10.98
CA ILE A 2 18.47 11.51 -11.44
C ILE A 2 17.47 11.75 -10.31
N SER A 3 16.34 12.41 -10.59
CA SER A 3 15.28 12.55 -9.61
C SER A 3 14.74 11.16 -9.26
N GLU A 4 14.63 10.86 -7.97
CA GLU A 4 13.98 9.64 -7.49
C GLU A 4 12.56 9.51 -8.07
N PRO A 5 12.08 8.28 -8.35
CA PRO A 5 10.88 8.10 -9.16
C PRO A 5 9.58 8.47 -8.42
N ILE A 6 8.58 8.87 -9.19
CA ILE A 6 7.19 8.98 -8.78
C ILE A 6 6.47 7.71 -9.25
N VAL A 7 5.98 6.92 -8.29
CA VAL A 7 5.30 5.65 -8.56
C VAL A 7 3.79 5.83 -8.37
N LEU A 8 3.01 5.47 -9.37
CA LEU A 8 1.56 5.34 -9.29
C LEU A 8 1.19 3.92 -8.86
N ILE A 9 0.43 3.78 -7.77
CA ILE A 9 -0.16 2.50 -7.34
C ILE A 9 -1.65 2.50 -7.67
N LEU A 10 -2.05 1.55 -8.52
CA LEU A 10 -3.44 1.38 -8.97
C LEU A 10 -4.11 0.21 -8.25
N GLY A 11 -5.11 0.54 -7.44
CA GLY A 11 -6.01 -0.42 -6.81
C GLY A 11 -7.25 -0.69 -7.67
N SER A 12 -8.30 -1.23 -7.03
CA SER A 12 -9.50 -1.69 -7.74
C SER A 12 -10.76 -0.87 -7.47
N ALA A 13 -10.73 0.15 -6.60
CA ALA A 13 -11.92 0.96 -6.34
C ALA A 13 -12.38 1.70 -7.61
N PRO A 14 -13.69 1.97 -7.79
CA PRO A 14 -14.25 2.49 -9.04
C PRO A 14 -13.58 3.76 -9.58
N GLY A 15 -13.14 4.66 -8.69
CA GLY A 15 -12.45 5.90 -9.06
C GLY A 15 -11.13 5.71 -9.82
N VAL A 16 -10.55 4.50 -9.80
CA VAL A 16 -9.32 4.20 -10.54
C VAL A 16 -9.43 4.45 -12.04
N LEU A 17 -10.65 4.36 -12.60
CA LEU A 17 -10.89 4.56 -14.02
C LEU A 17 -10.60 5.99 -14.49
N ALA A 18 -10.54 6.97 -13.58
CA ALA A 18 -10.20 8.35 -13.90
C ALA A 18 -8.81 8.48 -14.53
N CYS A 19 -7.87 7.57 -14.25
CA CYS A 19 -6.52 7.65 -14.79
C CYS A 19 -6.34 7.10 -16.21
N ARG A 20 -7.40 6.53 -16.83
CA ARG A 20 -7.35 5.95 -18.18
C ARG A 20 -6.75 6.88 -19.22
N ASP A 21 -7.19 8.14 -19.16
CA ASP A 21 -6.84 9.17 -20.14
C ASP A 21 -5.78 10.15 -19.60
N TRP A 22 -5.23 9.89 -18.41
CA TRP A 22 -4.15 10.72 -17.89
C TRP A 22 -2.87 10.54 -18.72
N PRO A 23 -2.10 11.60 -18.97
CA PRO A 23 -0.75 11.45 -19.50
C PRO A 23 0.07 10.55 -18.57
N ARG A 24 1.04 9.82 -19.13
CA ARG A 24 1.96 9.00 -18.32
C ARG A 24 2.76 9.87 -17.34
N ALA A 25 3.28 11.00 -17.82
CA ALA A 25 3.93 11.96 -16.93
C ALA A 25 2.90 12.51 -15.91
N PRO A 26 3.27 12.64 -14.63
CA PRO A 26 4.63 12.61 -14.09
C PRO A 26 5.07 11.25 -13.54
N PHE A 27 4.34 10.17 -13.81
CA PHE A 27 4.64 8.85 -13.26
C PHE A 27 5.79 8.20 -14.03
N ASP A 28 6.86 7.87 -13.30
CA ASP A 28 7.98 7.13 -13.85
C ASP A 28 7.62 5.65 -13.98
N GLN A 29 6.85 5.13 -13.01
CA GLN A 29 6.43 3.73 -12.91
C GLN A 29 4.94 3.64 -12.51
N ILE A 30 4.22 2.68 -13.09
CA ILE A 30 2.84 2.34 -12.76
C ILE A 30 2.81 0.89 -12.25
N VAL A 31 2.44 0.74 -10.98
CA VAL A 31 2.25 -0.53 -10.28
C VAL A 31 0.76 -0.82 -10.20
N ALA A 32 0.31 -1.83 -10.93
CA ALA A 32 -1.07 -2.28 -10.95
C ALA A 32 -1.28 -3.47 -10.00
N ILE A 33 -2.35 -3.42 -9.20
CA ILE A 33 -2.71 -4.47 -8.26
C ILE A 33 -3.84 -5.32 -8.83
N ASN A 34 -3.67 -6.64 -8.84
CA ASN A 34 -4.69 -7.59 -9.27
C ASN A 34 -5.25 -7.19 -10.64
N ASN A 35 -6.58 -7.05 -10.78
CA ASN A 35 -7.23 -6.68 -12.03
C ASN A 35 -6.94 -5.24 -12.50
N ALA A 36 -6.30 -4.39 -11.69
CA ALA A 36 -6.02 -3.01 -12.06
C ALA A 36 -5.10 -2.88 -13.29
N TRP A 37 -4.41 -3.96 -13.70
CA TRP A 37 -3.66 -4.00 -14.97
C TRP A 37 -4.55 -3.68 -16.17
N ALA A 38 -5.86 -3.95 -16.08
CA ALA A 38 -6.81 -3.70 -17.15
C ALA A 38 -7.26 -2.23 -17.24
N VAL A 39 -6.85 -1.37 -16.30
CA VAL A 39 -7.22 0.05 -16.30
C VAL A 39 -6.47 0.79 -17.39
N ARG A 40 -5.17 0.56 -17.54
CA ARG A 40 -4.33 1.19 -18.55
C ARG A 40 -3.40 0.16 -19.17
N PRO A 41 -3.09 0.21 -20.48
CA PRO A 41 -2.21 -0.76 -21.12
C PRO A 41 -0.71 -0.55 -20.82
N ASP A 42 -0.33 0.63 -20.31
CA ASP A 42 1.06 1.05 -20.08
C ASP A 42 1.54 0.87 -18.63
N TRP A 43 0.93 -0.05 -17.87
CA TRP A 43 1.47 -0.45 -16.56
C TRP A 43 2.87 -1.05 -16.73
N ASP A 44 3.73 -0.89 -15.72
CA ASP A 44 5.11 -1.42 -15.72
C ASP A 44 5.22 -2.68 -14.85
N VAL A 45 4.49 -2.69 -13.73
CA VAL A 45 4.51 -3.79 -12.76
C VAL A 45 3.09 -4.25 -12.46
N LEU A 46 2.85 -5.54 -12.52
CA LEU A 46 1.65 -6.18 -11.98
C LEU A 46 2.02 -6.96 -10.72
N ILE A 47 1.34 -6.67 -9.61
CA ILE A 47 1.47 -7.38 -8.33
C ILE A 47 0.14 -8.01 -7.98
N HIS A 48 0.15 -9.29 -7.61
CA HIS A 48 -1.05 -10.06 -7.29
C HIS A 48 -0.75 -11.16 -6.25
N PRO A 49 -1.75 -11.66 -5.50
CA PRO A 49 -1.56 -12.73 -4.52
C PRO A 49 -1.31 -14.08 -5.21
N GLU A 50 -0.80 -15.06 -4.47
CA GLU A 50 -0.50 -16.41 -4.99
C GLU A 50 -1.70 -17.10 -5.66
N ASP A 51 -2.90 -16.83 -5.15
CA ASP A 51 -4.17 -17.42 -5.59
C ASP A 51 -4.88 -16.61 -6.70
N PHE A 52 -4.21 -15.60 -7.28
CA PHE A 52 -4.78 -14.82 -8.38
C PHE A 52 -5.07 -15.71 -9.60
N ALA A 53 -6.31 -15.68 -10.07
CA ALA A 53 -6.81 -16.58 -11.08
C ALA A 53 -6.11 -16.37 -12.44
N ARG A 54 -5.64 -17.47 -13.06
CA ARG A 54 -4.85 -17.42 -14.31
C ARG A 54 -5.61 -16.81 -15.49
N ASP A 55 -6.93 -17.00 -15.55
CA ASP A 55 -7.83 -16.44 -16.56
C ASP A 55 -8.04 -14.93 -16.40
N ARG A 56 -7.70 -14.37 -15.23
CA ARG A 56 -7.71 -12.92 -14.96
C ARG A 56 -6.38 -12.23 -15.22
N MET A 57 -5.34 -12.97 -15.61
CA MET A 57 -4.05 -12.39 -15.99
C MET A 57 -4.15 -11.68 -17.34
N PRO A 58 -3.29 -10.66 -17.61
CA PRO A 58 -3.20 -10.06 -18.93
C PRO A 58 -2.83 -11.12 -19.97
N GLY A 59 -3.58 -11.18 -21.07
CA GLY A 59 -3.36 -12.16 -22.13
C GLY A 59 -2.05 -11.97 -22.91
N LYS A 60 -1.46 -10.76 -22.85
CA LYS A 60 -0.14 -10.44 -23.39
C LYS A 60 0.61 -9.55 -22.40
N ILE A 61 1.85 -9.90 -22.12
CA ILE A 61 2.77 -9.14 -21.27
C ILE A 61 3.92 -8.70 -22.17
N SER A 62 4.16 -7.39 -22.26
CA SER A 62 5.27 -6.86 -23.05
C SER A 62 6.63 -7.09 -22.36
N ALA A 63 7.72 -6.98 -23.10
CA ALA A 63 9.08 -7.11 -22.54
C ALA A 63 9.43 -6.03 -21.50
N ARG A 64 8.67 -4.94 -21.43
CA ARG A 64 8.84 -3.86 -20.43
C ARG A 64 8.02 -4.09 -19.16
N GLN A 65 7.13 -5.07 -19.19
CA GLN A 65 6.19 -5.36 -18.12
C GLN A 65 6.67 -6.52 -17.26
N THR A 66 6.60 -6.33 -15.95
CA THR A 66 7.04 -7.33 -14.97
C THR A 66 5.87 -7.79 -14.11
N VAL A 67 5.81 -9.08 -13.82
CA VAL A 67 4.86 -9.65 -12.85
C VAL A 67 5.63 -10.01 -11.58
N VAL A 68 5.25 -9.39 -10.48
CA VAL A 68 5.84 -9.59 -9.15
C VAL A 68 4.93 -10.55 -8.38
N LYS A 69 5.52 -11.64 -7.87
CA LYS A 69 4.81 -12.71 -7.17
C LYS A 69 5.24 -12.79 -5.71
N ALA A 70 4.66 -13.71 -4.95
CA ALA A 70 4.96 -13.87 -3.53
C ALA A 70 6.45 -14.06 -3.24
N GLY A 71 7.17 -14.80 -4.09
CA GLY A 71 8.63 -14.96 -3.97
C GLY A 71 9.40 -13.64 -4.00
N ASP A 72 8.83 -12.60 -4.60
CA ASP A 72 9.43 -11.27 -4.73
C ASP A 72 8.95 -10.31 -3.63
N TYR A 73 7.63 -10.24 -3.40
CA TYR A 73 7.06 -9.26 -2.46
C TYR A 73 7.11 -9.72 -1.00
N VAL A 74 7.10 -11.02 -0.68
CA VAL A 74 7.16 -11.51 0.71
C VAL A 74 8.49 -11.12 1.37
N PRO A 75 9.67 -11.37 0.76
CA PRO A 75 10.94 -10.91 1.34
C PRO A 75 11.02 -9.39 1.47
N ALA A 76 10.47 -8.65 0.49
CA ALA A 76 10.43 -7.18 0.54
C ALA A 76 9.62 -6.70 1.74
N GLN A 77 8.38 -7.14 1.90
CA GLN A 77 7.53 -6.75 3.02
C GLN A 77 8.08 -7.19 4.38
N ASN A 78 8.75 -8.34 4.45
CA ASN A 78 9.42 -8.82 5.67
C ASN A 78 10.54 -7.89 6.15
N ARG A 79 11.28 -7.22 5.24
CA ARG A 79 12.25 -6.18 5.63
C ARG A 79 11.61 -4.99 6.36
N TYR A 80 10.30 -4.79 6.18
CA TYR A 80 9.52 -3.76 6.85
C TYR A 80 8.68 -4.29 8.02
N GLY A 81 8.96 -5.49 8.55
CA GLY A 81 8.25 -6.06 9.70
C GLY A 81 7.08 -6.99 9.34
N GLY A 82 7.02 -7.47 8.11
CA GLY A 82 6.11 -8.55 7.72
C GLY A 82 4.63 -8.14 7.68
N PHE A 83 3.76 -9.12 7.42
CA PHE A 83 2.38 -8.88 7.02
C PHE A 83 1.47 -8.43 8.17
N VAL A 84 1.74 -8.90 9.40
CA VAL A 84 0.91 -8.59 10.58
C VAL A 84 0.95 -7.10 10.90
N PHE A 85 2.15 -6.52 10.94
CA PHE A 85 2.30 -5.09 11.21
C PHE A 85 2.04 -4.23 9.97
N ALA A 86 2.46 -4.67 8.78
CA ALA A 86 2.31 -3.91 7.55
C ALA A 86 0.86 -3.86 7.01
N GLY A 87 0.04 -4.85 7.37
CA GLY A 87 -1.29 -5.09 6.79
C GLY A 87 -1.24 -6.04 5.59
N GLY A 88 -2.19 -6.97 5.53
CA GLY A 88 -2.24 -8.05 4.54
C GLY A 88 -2.79 -7.66 3.16
N THR A 89 -3.34 -6.45 3.01
CA THR A 89 -3.93 -6.03 1.73
C THR A 89 -2.88 -5.98 0.62
N MET A 90 -3.30 -6.27 -0.62
CA MET A 90 -2.42 -6.14 -1.77
C MET A 90 -1.95 -4.70 -2.04
N ALA A 91 -2.69 -3.68 -1.59
CA ALA A 91 -2.26 -2.30 -1.72
C ALA A 91 -1.10 -1.95 -0.78
N PHE A 92 -1.10 -2.45 0.46
CA PHE A 92 0.08 -2.33 1.33
C PHE A 92 1.22 -3.21 0.83
N THR A 93 0.94 -4.44 0.42
CA THR A 93 1.94 -5.36 -0.14
C THR A 93 2.68 -4.75 -1.33
N ALA A 94 1.93 -4.20 -2.30
CA ALA A 94 2.50 -3.51 -3.45
C ALA A 94 3.30 -2.27 -3.06
N ALA A 95 2.83 -1.50 -2.08
CA ALA A 95 3.52 -0.31 -1.60
C ALA A 95 4.86 -0.64 -0.92
N TYR A 96 4.90 -1.64 -0.04
CA TYR A 96 6.15 -2.06 0.60
C TYR A 96 7.14 -2.66 -0.40
N TRP A 97 6.66 -3.45 -1.37
CA TRP A 97 7.51 -3.90 -2.47
C TRP A 97 8.04 -2.70 -3.29
N ALA A 98 7.21 -1.71 -3.60
CA ALA A 98 7.64 -0.54 -4.36
C ALA A 98 8.65 0.31 -3.58
N LEU A 99 8.47 0.51 -2.27
CA LEU A 99 9.46 1.17 -1.41
C LEU A 99 10.81 0.47 -1.47
N ASP A 100 10.80 -0.85 -1.37
CA ASP A 100 12.01 -1.66 -1.36
C ASP A 100 12.75 -1.66 -2.71
N ALA A 101 12.01 -2.00 -3.77
CA ALA A 101 12.57 -2.31 -5.08
C ALA A 101 12.77 -1.06 -5.95
N LEU A 102 11.86 -0.08 -5.85
CA LEU A 102 11.86 1.11 -6.70
C LEU A 102 12.40 2.36 -6.00
N ARG A 103 12.45 2.37 -4.66
CA ARG A 103 12.91 3.49 -3.82
C ARG A 103 12.40 4.86 -4.30
N PRO A 104 11.07 5.03 -4.40
CA PRO A 104 10.50 6.26 -4.92
C PRO A 104 10.63 7.42 -3.94
N ARG A 105 10.53 8.65 -4.46
CA ARG A 105 10.28 9.82 -3.62
C ARG A 105 8.79 10.04 -3.34
N VAL A 106 7.92 9.52 -4.20
CA VAL A 106 6.47 9.60 -4.04
C VAL A 106 5.81 8.28 -4.41
N LEU A 107 4.96 7.78 -3.51
CA LEU A 107 3.94 6.77 -3.78
C LEU A 107 2.58 7.45 -3.90
N ALA A 108 2.04 7.53 -5.11
CA ALA A 108 0.75 8.10 -5.40
C ALA A 108 -0.31 7.00 -5.54
N PHE A 109 -1.32 6.99 -4.67
CA PHE A 109 -2.33 5.94 -4.62
C PHE A 109 -3.61 6.37 -5.33
N LEU A 110 -4.12 5.54 -6.22
CA LEU A 110 -5.43 5.71 -6.84
C LEU A 110 -6.19 4.37 -6.85
N GLY A 111 -7.47 4.38 -6.49
CA GLY A 111 -8.27 3.16 -6.44
C GLY A 111 -7.98 2.27 -5.23
N CYS A 112 -7.23 2.77 -4.24
CA CYS A 112 -6.83 2.05 -3.03
C CYS A 112 -7.62 2.52 -1.80
N ASP A 113 -8.87 2.96 -1.98
CA ASP A 113 -9.61 3.65 -0.92
C ASP A 113 -9.89 2.76 0.30
N MET A 114 -9.93 1.43 0.11
CA MET A 114 -10.14 0.43 1.18
C MET A 114 -11.43 0.67 1.98
N VAL A 115 -12.45 1.18 1.31
CA VAL A 115 -13.80 1.31 1.86
C VAL A 115 -14.65 0.18 1.30
N TYR A 116 -15.03 -0.75 2.17
CA TYR A 116 -15.88 -1.88 1.82
C TYR A 116 -17.31 -1.56 2.23
N ALA A 117 -18.08 -0.98 1.31
CA ALA A 117 -19.51 -0.75 1.53
C ALA A 117 -20.24 -2.11 1.62
N ALA A 118 -21.21 -2.22 2.52
CA ALA A 118 -22.05 -3.42 2.65
C ALA A 118 -22.92 -3.68 1.40
N THR A 119 -23.18 -2.65 0.59
CA THR A 119 -23.94 -2.71 -0.66
C THR A 119 -23.32 -1.78 -1.73
N GLY A 120 -23.42 -2.15 -3.01
CA GLY A 120 -22.92 -1.36 -4.15
C GLY A 120 -21.73 -1.97 -4.89
N LYS A 121 -21.22 -1.28 -5.92
CA LYS A 121 -20.01 -1.68 -6.67
C LYS A 121 -18.77 -1.29 -5.86
N THR A 122 -18.13 -2.26 -5.21
CA THR A 122 -16.88 -2.06 -4.45
C THR A 122 -15.64 -2.05 -5.35
N HIS A 123 -15.74 -2.56 -6.59
CA HIS A 123 -14.64 -2.60 -7.55
C HIS A 123 -15.05 -2.04 -8.93
N PHE A 124 -14.09 -1.59 -9.74
CA PHE A 124 -14.36 -1.05 -11.08
C PHE A 124 -14.94 -2.07 -12.06
N TYR A 125 -14.67 -3.36 -11.84
CA TYR A 125 -15.21 -4.49 -12.62
C TYR A 125 -16.51 -5.07 -12.03
N GLY A 126 -17.19 -4.34 -11.13
CA GLY A 126 -18.44 -4.75 -10.50
C GLY A 126 -18.27 -5.10 -9.03
N THR A 127 -18.77 -6.25 -8.60
CA THR A 127 -18.59 -6.75 -7.24
C THR A 127 -17.40 -7.71 -7.24
N GLY A 128 -16.24 -7.23 -6.83
CA GLY A 128 -15.17 -8.13 -6.43
C GLY A 128 -15.57 -8.84 -5.15
N SER A 129 -15.15 -10.09 -4.99
CA SER A 129 -14.99 -10.62 -3.64
C SER A 129 -14.06 -9.63 -2.93
N ALA A 130 -14.58 -8.91 -1.93
CA ALA A 130 -13.71 -8.17 -1.04
C ALA A 130 -12.59 -9.13 -0.62
N ASP A 131 -11.36 -8.62 -0.44
CA ASP A 131 -10.44 -9.28 0.50
C ASP A 131 -11.32 -9.55 1.72
N PRO A 132 -11.65 -10.82 2.00
CA PRO A 132 -12.82 -11.07 2.81
C PRO A 132 -12.59 -10.27 4.08
N LEU A 133 -13.60 -9.51 4.49
CA LEU A 133 -13.70 -9.04 5.86
C LEU A 133 -13.87 -10.28 6.75
N ARG A 134 -12.93 -11.23 6.64
CA ARG A 134 -12.54 -12.17 7.67
C ARG A 134 -12.24 -11.30 8.87
N GLU A 135 -12.46 -11.85 10.04
CA GLU A 135 -11.80 -11.36 11.25
C GLU A 135 -10.28 -11.59 11.09
N ASP A 136 -9.66 -10.86 10.16
CA ASP A 136 -8.26 -10.94 9.82
C ASP A 136 -7.54 -9.90 10.67
N VAL A 137 -6.62 -10.40 11.49
CA VAL A 137 -5.86 -9.59 12.45
C VAL A 137 -5.13 -8.41 11.77
N THR A 138 -4.77 -8.55 10.49
CA THR A 138 -4.02 -7.56 9.72
C THR A 138 -4.89 -6.46 9.10
N LEU A 139 -6.22 -6.65 9.09
CA LEU A 139 -7.21 -5.73 8.48
C LEU A 139 -7.99 -4.91 9.50
N ARG A 140 -7.75 -5.10 10.81
CA ARG A 140 -8.54 -4.49 11.90
C ARG A 140 -8.50 -2.95 11.94
N ASP A 141 -7.35 -2.34 11.67
CA ASP A 141 -7.21 -0.89 11.54
C ASP A 141 -6.38 -0.51 10.31
N LEU A 142 -7.02 -0.48 9.14
CA LEU A 142 -6.40 -0.05 7.87
C LEU A 142 -5.86 1.39 7.93
N GLY A 143 -6.47 2.25 8.75
CA GLY A 143 -5.98 3.60 8.97
C GLY A 143 -4.60 3.60 9.65
N ALA A 144 -4.43 2.80 10.70
CA ALA A 144 -3.14 2.60 11.35
C ALA A 144 -2.09 1.97 10.43
N LYS A 145 -2.47 0.97 9.62
CA LYS A 145 -1.57 0.38 8.62
C LYS A 145 -1.11 1.41 7.58
N SER A 146 -2.00 2.30 7.16
CA SER A 146 -1.64 3.43 6.29
C SER A 146 -0.70 4.43 6.98
N ALA A 147 -0.94 4.79 8.25
CA ALA A 147 -0.04 5.65 9.02
C ALA A 147 1.36 5.05 9.16
N ARG A 148 1.43 3.75 9.47
CA ARG A 148 2.69 3.00 9.53
C ARG A 148 3.43 3.05 8.19
N LEU A 149 2.75 2.73 7.09
CA LEU A 149 3.34 2.80 5.75
C LEU A 149 3.86 4.20 5.42
N ALA A 150 3.10 5.26 5.72
CA ALA A 150 3.55 6.63 5.51
C ALA A 150 4.81 6.96 6.30
N MET A 151 4.94 6.46 7.53
CA MET A 151 6.14 6.70 8.35
C MET A 151 7.35 5.89 7.91
N MET A 152 7.14 4.66 7.44
CA MET A 152 8.18 3.85 6.80
C MET A 152 8.69 4.52 5.53
N ALA A 153 7.77 4.99 4.68
CA ALA A 153 8.09 5.73 3.46
C ALA A 153 8.87 7.02 3.79
N ALA A 154 8.37 7.83 4.73
CA ALA A 154 9.00 9.10 5.09
C ALA A 154 10.40 8.90 5.68
N ALA A 155 10.62 7.83 6.44
CA ALA A 155 11.94 7.48 6.96
C ALA A 155 12.96 7.12 5.85
N GLN A 156 12.48 6.81 4.65
CA GLN A 156 13.26 6.56 3.43
C GLN A 156 13.23 7.73 2.44
N GLY A 157 12.71 8.90 2.84
CA GLY A 157 12.58 10.06 1.94
C GLY A 157 11.37 10.01 1.01
N CYS A 158 10.53 8.98 1.09
CA CYS A 158 9.35 8.80 0.26
C CYS A 158 8.08 9.39 0.88
N GLN A 159 7.20 9.99 0.07
CA GLN A 159 5.91 10.50 0.50
C GLN A 159 4.75 9.70 -0.09
N CYS A 160 3.82 9.28 0.77
CA CYS A 160 2.56 8.67 0.32
C CYS A 160 1.51 9.78 0.13
N VAL A 161 0.81 9.76 -1.02
CA VAL A 161 -0.28 10.69 -1.32
C VAL A 161 -1.48 9.95 -1.90
N ASN A 162 -2.68 10.48 -1.66
CA ASN A 162 -3.92 9.91 -2.18
C ASN A 162 -4.46 10.77 -3.34
N LEU A 163 -4.58 10.18 -4.53
CA LEU A 163 -5.11 10.84 -5.73
C LEU A 163 -6.63 10.65 -5.91
N SER A 164 -7.27 9.83 -5.08
CA SER A 164 -8.70 9.54 -5.16
C SER A 164 -9.52 10.77 -4.76
N ASP A 165 -10.63 11.00 -5.46
CA ASP A 165 -11.67 11.98 -5.12
C ASP A 165 -12.79 11.38 -4.26
N ALA A 166 -12.69 10.10 -3.89
CA ALA A 166 -13.69 9.42 -3.09
C ALA A 166 -13.93 10.15 -1.75
N ALA A 167 -15.21 10.27 -1.39
CA ALA A 167 -15.66 10.91 -0.16
C ALA A 167 -15.14 10.21 1.11
N GLN A 168 -14.84 8.91 1.02
CA GLN A 168 -14.30 8.11 2.11
C GLN A 168 -13.08 7.33 1.64
N THR A 169 -12.11 7.17 2.54
CA THR A 169 -10.91 6.36 2.33
C THR A 169 -10.35 5.96 3.69
N ALA A 170 -9.81 4.75 3.82
CA ALA A 170 -9.05 4.35 4.99
C ALA A 170 -7.60 4.90 4.96
N LEU A 171 -7.13 5.37 3.81
CA LEU A 171 -5.78 5.90 3.67
C LEU A 171 -5.66 7.29 4.30
N LEU A 172 -4.83 7.43 5.32
CA LEU A 172 -4.58 8.71 6.01
C LEU A 172 -3.61 9.63 5.25
N PHE A 173 -3.24 9.30 4.01
CA PHE A 173 -2.35 10.10 3.19
C PHE A 173 -2.99 11.45 2.80
N PRO A 174 -2.20 12.54 2.72
CA PRO A 174 -2.72 13.79 2.19
C PRO A 174 -3.24 13.61 0.76
N LYS A 175 -4.35 14.27 0.45
CA LYS A 175 -4.86 14.35 -0.92
C LYS A 175 -3.91 15.20 -1.76
N ALA A 176 -3.71 14.81 -3.01
CA ALA A 176 -2.90 15.56 -3.96
C ALA A 176 -3.49 15.48 -5.37
N ALA A 177 -3.27 16.52 -6.18
CA ALA A 177 -3.52 16.45 -7.61
C ALA A 177 -2.29 15.91 -8.34
N VAL A 178 -2.49 15.29 -9.50
CA VAL A 178 -1.39 14.77 -10.34
C VAL A 178 -0.38 15.85 -10.70
N ALA A 179 -0.85 17.07 -10.97
CA ALA A 179 -0.01 18.22 -11.31
C ALA A 179 0.94 18.65 -10.17
N ASP A 180 0.59 18.33 -8.91
CA ASP A 180 1.35 18.76 -7.73
C ASP A 180 2.35 17.71 -7.23
N LEU A 181 2.38 16.52 -7.84
CA LEU A 181 3.28 15.43 -7.45
C LEU A 181 4.76 15.84 -7.50
N GLY A 182 5.11 16.75 -8.42
CA GLY A 182 6.42 17.38 -8.51
C GLY A 182 6.84 18.10 -7.22
N ARG A 183 5.87 18.65 -6.48
CA ARG A 183 6.07 19.59 -5.37
C ARG A 183 5.73 19.01 -3.99
N VAL A 184 5.34 17.73 -3.93
CA VAL A 184 5.01 17.06 -2.67
C VAL A 184 6.16 17.18 -1.69
N GLN A 185 5.87 17.78 -0.54
CA GLN A 185 6.84 17.99 0.54
C GLN A 185 6.90 16.80 1.48
N GLY A 186 8.04 16.66 2.16
CA GLY A 186 8.30 15.64 3.16
C GLY A 186 7.43 15.76 4.42
N VAL A 187 7.13 14.65 5.10
CA VAL A 187 6.87 14.70 6.55
C VAL A 187 8.19 14.50 7.29
N ALA A 188 8.49 15.33 8.28
CA ALA A 188 9.62 15.09 9.17
C ALA A 188 9.33 13.91 10.11
N VAL A 189 10.22 12.92 10.13
CA VAL A 189 10.10 11.76 11.03
C VAL A 189 10.77 12.08 12.35
N ASP A 190 10.02 11.99 13.45
CA ASP A 190 10.62 11.97 14.78
C ASP A 190 11.34 10.64 15.00
N ARG A 191 12.65 10.65 14.75
CA ARG A 191 13.44 9.42 14.67
C ARG A 191 13.43 8.59 15.95
N PRO A 192 13.58 9.18 17.16
CA PRO A 192 13.47 8.43 18.41
C PRO A 192 12.13 7.70 18.57
N SER A 193 11.00 8.36 18.31
CA SER A 193 9.68 7.72 18.42
C SER A 193 9.46 6.64 17.37
N TYR A 194 9.96 6.86 16.14
CA TYR A 194 9.93 5.86 15.08
C TYR A 194 10.74 4.61 15.47
N ASP A 195 11.99 4.77 15.90
CA ASP A 195 12.85 3.63 16.25
C ASP A 195 12.31 2.86 17.47
N ALA A 196 11.74 3.57 18.47
CA ALA A 196 11.07 2.93 19.61
C ALA A 196 9.85 2.09 19.20
N LEU A 197 9.09 2.51 18.17
CA LEU A 197 8.00 1.71 17.63
C LEU A 197 8.49 0.47 16.90
N ARG A 198 9.55 0.61 16.09
CA ARG A 198 10.19 -0.53 15.41
C ARG A 198 10.72 -1.56 16.41
N GLN A 199 11.31 -1.10 17.51
CA GLN A 199 11.76 -1.98 18.58
C GLN A 199 10.60 -2.70 19.27
N ALA A 200 9.48 -2.01 19.51
CA ALA A 200 8.29 -2.63 20.09
C ALA A 200 7.69 -3.72 19.18
N GLU A 201 7.61 -3.48 17.87
CA GLU A 201 7.20 -4.51 16.90
C GLU A 201 8.13 -5.71 16.91
N THR A 202 9.45 -5.47 16.96
CA THR A 202 10.47 -6.53 17.01
C THR A 202 10.34 -7.37 18.28
N ALA A 203 10.07 -6.73 19.43
CA ALA A 203 9.91 -7.42 20.71
C ALA A 203 8.68 -8.34 20.76
N LEU A 204 7.63 -8.04 19.98
CA LEU A 204 6.46 -8.91 19.85
C LEU A 204 6.74 -10.16 19.00
N GLY A 205 7.71 -10.11 18.09
CA GLY A 205 8.17 -11.29 17.34
C GLY A 205 7.12 -11.91 16.42
N TYR A 206 6.19 -11.12 15.87
CA TYR A 206 5.13 -11.59 14.97
C TYR A 206 5.64 -11.81 13.53
N ASP A 207 6.75 -12.55 13.41
CA ASP A 207 7.44 -12.80 12.16
C ASP A 207 6.70 -13.82 11.30
N THR A 208 6.63 -13.52 10.00
CA THR A 208 5.97 -14.38 9.00
C THR A 208 6.88 -14.55 7.79
N PRO A 209 7.97 -15.35 7.90
CA PRO A 209 9.00 -15.44 6.86
C PRO A 209 8.48 -15.89 5.49
N ASP A 210 7.42 -16.72 5.48
CA ASP A 210 6.75 -17.22 4.27
C ASP A 210 5.53 -16.37 3.84
N GLY A 211 5.24 -15.29 4.57
CA GLY A 211 4.08 -14.43 4.36
C GLY A 211 2.73 -15.04 4.76
N ARG A 212 2.71 -16.27 5.29
CA ARG A 212 1.47 -17.00 5.59
C ARG A 212 1.02 -16.78 7.03
N TYR A 213 0.78 -15.52 7.38
CA TYR A 213 0.45 -15.10 8.75
C TYR A 213 -0.79 -15.81 9.32
N TRP A 214 -1.77 -16.13 8.48
CA TRP A 214 -3.01 -16.84 8.84
C TRP A 214 -2.78 -18.25 9.39
N LYS A 215 -1.59 -18.84 9.19
CA LYS A 215 -1.24 -20.16 9.77
C LYS A 215 -0.85 -20.07 11.25
N ARG A 216 -0.75 -18.87 11.81
CA ARG A 216 -0.24 -18.57 13.16
C ARG A 216 -1.10 -17.53 13.88
N GLU A 217 -2.38 -17.46 13.55
CA GLU A 217 -3.29 -16.44 14.12
C GLU A 217 -3.37 -16.49 15.65
N ASP A 218 -3.20 -17.67 16.22
CA ASP A 218 -3.15 -17.94 17.66
C ASP A 218 -1.94 -17.31 18.37
N GLN A 219 -0.91 -16.91 17.62
CA GLN A 219 0.32 -16.31 18.18
C GLN A 219 0.23 -14.78 18.29
N TYR A 220 -0.80 -14.15 17.74
CA TYR A 220 -0.91 -12.69 17.72
C TYR A 220 -1.89 -12.19 18.77
N ASP A 221 -1.39 -11.43 19.74
CA ASP A 221 -2.23 -10.76 20.74
C ASP A 221 -2.98 -9.57 20.11
N PRO A 222 -4.33 -9.61 20.04
CA PRO A 222 -5.16 -8.54 19.48
C PRO A 222 -5.02 -7.19 20.19
N ALA A 223 -4.73 -7.16 21.49
CA ALA A 223 -4.59 -5.95 22.28
C ALA A 223 -3.21 -5.30 22.06
N MET A 224 -2.15 -6.11 21.96
CA MET A 224 -0.81 -5.62 21.63
C MET A 224 -0.76 -4.98 20.24
N LEU A 225 -1.45 -5.58 19.27
CA LEU A 225 -1.57 -5.00 17.93
C LEU A 225 -2.33 -3.67 17.93
N ALA A 226 -3.42 -3.58 18.71
CA ALA A 226 -4.17 -2.34 18.84
C ALA A 226 -3.33 -1.21 19.48
N ASP A 227 -2.46 -1.51 20.44
CA ASP A 227 -1.53 -0.52 21.00
C ASP A 227 -0.52 -0.04 19.94
N ILE A 228 0.12 -0.97 19.22
CA ILE A 228 1.06 -0.65 18.13
C ILE A 228 0.39 0.23 17.08
N ASP A 229 -0.80 -0.15 16.63
CA ASP A 229 -1.58 0.57 15.63
C ASP A 229 -1.93 2.00 16.12
N ALA A 230 -2.38 2.15 17.37
CA ALA A 230 -2.67 3.44 17.97
C ALA A 230 -1.43 4.34 18.08
N ARG A 231 -0.26 3.77 18.37
CA ARG A 231 1.00 4.53 18.45
C ARG A 231 1.48 4.99 17.07
N TRP A 232 1.37 4.15 16.03
CA TRP A 232 1.66 4.58 14.65
C TRP A 232 0.77 5.71 14.18
N ARG A 233 -0.54 5.65 14.48
CA ARG A 233 -1.47 6.75 14.17
C ARG A 233 -1.06 8.05 14.85
N ARG A 234 -0.72 8.01 16.14
CA ARG A 234 -0.27 9.19 16.90
C ARG A 234 1.00 9.79 16.32
N LEU A 235 1.99 8.96 16.01
CA LEU A 235 3.25 9.41 15.41
C LEU A 235 2.99 10.11 14.07
N TYR A 236 2.21 9.49 13.19
CA TYR A 236 1.89 10.07 11.89
C TYR A 236 1.09 11.37 12.01
N ALA A 237 0.07 11.41 12.88
CA ALA A 237 -0.72 12.62 13.12
C ALA A 237 0.15 13.78 13.64
N ALA A 238 1.05 13.52 14.59
CA ALA A 238 1.98 14.53 15.10
C ALA A 238 2.96 15.02 14.04
N ALA A 239 3.37 14.14 13.13
CA ALA A 239 4.28 14.48 12.03
C ALA A 239 3.56 15.36 10.98
N CYS A 240 2.30 15.05 10.66
CA CYS A 240 1.47 15.86 9.77
C CYS A 240 1.13 17.25 10.34
N ALA A 241 0.95 17.37 11.66
CA ALA A 241 0.65 18.64 12.31
C ALA A 241 1.80 19.67 12.27
N LYS A 242 3.01 19.25 11.89
CA LYS A 242 4.20 20.09 11.77
C LYS A 242 4.45 20.61 10.33
N ARG A 243 3.58 20.28 9.38
CA ARG A 243 3.69 20.71 7.98
C ARG A 243 3.13 22.11 7.76
#